data_AF-A0A7J9LCN2-F1
#
_entry.id   AF-A0A7J9LCN2-F1
#
_cell.length_a   1.000
_cell.length_b   1.000
_cell.length_c   1.000
_cell.angle_alpha   90.00
_cell.angle_beta   90.00
_cell.angle_gamma   90.00
#
_symmetry.space_group_name_H-M   'P 1'
#
loop_
_entity.id
_entity.type
_entity.pdbx_description
1 polymer ?
#
loop_
_entity_poly.entity_id
_entity_poly.type
_entity_poly.pdbx_seq_one_letter_code
_entity_poly.pdbx_strand_id
1 'polypeptide(L)'
;MGYHETYSPNGWKWLGFVSAVWVQAISGNNYTFSNYSDAIKTLMNLTQLELNNLSVAKDIGKAFGLLAGLASDRLPTPVILLIGAIEGLIGYGVQWLVVSQKIQPLPYWQMCIFLCMGGNSTTWMNTAVLVTCIRNFRRNRGPVSGILKGYVGLSTAIFTDICSALFSDNPAKFLIMLSVIPFAVCLTAVFFLRETPQSVSVAAEKEEARYFAIFNVVAVVVAFYLLVYDFIGSTNQVFSLVFVIILLVLLASPLAAPVYSFYKSWRLVRFEPDVERREPLLEQEANATAERNEVINDEPPVAVEEAGVVEKSRPAIGEDHTIFEAMRTWDFWLLFVSFLCGVGTGLAVMNNMAQIGLALGHADVSIFVSLISIWGFFGRISSGSVSEYFLK
;
A
#
# COMPACT_ATOMS: atom_id res chain seq x y z
N MET A 1 -2.66 24.74 -32.75
CA MET A 1 -3.31 23.52 -32.23
C MET A 1 -3.21 23.62 -30.71
N GLY A 2 -4.22 24.23 -30.08
CA GLY A 2 -4.17 24.60 -28.67
C GLY A 2 -4.31 23.36 -27.79
N TYR A 3 -3.44 23.26 -26.78
CA TYR A 3 -3.63 22.32 -25.68
C TYR A 3 -4.89 22.71 -24.93
N HIS A 4 -5.92 21.86 -24.99
CA HIS A 4 -7.03 21.94 -24.06
C HIS A 4 -6.46 21.72 -22.66
N GLU A 5 -6.46 22.74 -21.81
CA GLU A 5 -6.52 22.53 -20.36
C GLU A 5 -7.86 21.87 -20.06
N THR A 6 -7.90 20.56 -20.23
CA THR A 6 -8.94 19.74 -19.64
C THR A 6 -8.82 19.91 -18.14
N TYR A 7 -9.83 20.52 -17.52
CA TYR A 7 -10.18 20.26 -16.13
C TYR A 7 -10.20 18.74 -15.96
N SER A 8 -9.07 18.15 -15.57
CA SER A 8 -9.00 16.74 -15.26
C SER A 8 -10.01 16.54 -14.13
N PRO A 9 -11.06 15.73 -14.31
CA PRO A 9 -12.06 15.58 -13.28
C PRO A 9 -11.34 15.05 -12.03
N ASN A 10 -11.30 15.86 -10.97
CA ASN A 10 -10.76 15.46 -9.66
C ASN A 10 -11.30 14.08 -9.23
N GLY A 11 -12.48 13.68 -9.71
CA GLY A 11 -13.07 12.35 -9.52
C GLY A 11 -12.19 11.18 -9.96
N TRP A 12 -11.46 11.25 -11.09
CA TRP A 12 -10.58 10.15 -11.52
C TRP A 12 -9.37 9.98 -10.60
N LYS A 13 -8.80 11.09 -10.12
CA LYS A 13 -7.73 11.08 -9.12
C LYS A 13 -8.18 10.38 -7.83
N TRP A 14 -9.38 10.72 -7.35
CA TRP A 14 -9.97 10.09 -6.17
C TRP A 14 -10.36 8.63 -6.40
N LEU A 15 -10.84 8.28 -7.59
CA LEU A 15 -11.15 6.90 -7.94
C LEU A 15 -9.87 6.03 -7.98
N GLY A 16 -8.76 6.58 -8.46
CA GLY A 16 -7.45 5.97 -8.36
C GLY A 16 -7.00 5.77 -6.92
N PHE A 17 -7.20 6.77 -6.04
CA PHE A 17 -6.88 6.65 -4.61
C PHE A 17 -7.74 5.62 -3.89
N VAL A 18 -9.05 5.56 -4.18
CA VAL A 18 -9.95 4.54 -3.62
C VAL A 18 -9.54 3.13 -4.07
N SER A 19 -9.17 2.98 -5.34
CA SER A 19 -8.64 1.72 -5.86
C SER A 19 -7.35 1.30 -5.14
N ALA A 20 -6.47 2.27 -4.86
CA ALA A 20 -5.28 2.06 -4.04
C ALA A 20 -5.63 1.62 -2.61
N VAL A 21 -6.61 2.25 -1.96
CA VAL A 21 -7.10 1.84 -0.63
C VAL A 21 -7.58 0.38 -0.64
N TRP A 22 -8.33 -0.03 -1.65
CA TRP A 22 -8.80 -1.41 -1.78
C TRP A 22 -7.68 -2.41 -1.97
N VAL A 23 -6.69 -2.10 -2.83
CA VAL A 23 -5.50 -2.96 -2.98
C VAL A 23 -4.76 -3.07 -1.65
N GLN A 24 -4.60 -1.98 -0.90
CA GLN A 24 -3.93 -2.04 0.41
C GLN A 24 -4.73 -2.84 1.44
N ALA A 25 -6.06 -2.76 1.40
CA ALA A 25 -6.95 -3.53 2.27
C ALA A 25 -6.89 -5.06 2.03
N ILE A 26 -6.27 -5.50 0.93
CA ILE A 26 -6.05 -6.93 0.61
C ILE A 26 -4.56 -7.31 0.53
N SER A 27 -3.65 -6.38 0.79
CA SER A 27 -2.20 -6.57 0.55
C SER A 27 -1.42 -7.07 1.77
N GLY A 28 -1.97 -7.11 2.98
CA GLY A 28 -1.27 -7.68 4.16
C GLY A 28 -1.45 -9.19 4.32
N ASN A 29 -1.62 -9.91 3.21
CA ASN A 29 -1.70 -11.36 3.17
C ASN A 29 -0.47 -12.03 3.82
N ASN A 30 0.72 -11.40 3.75
CA ASN A 30 1.94 -11.95 4.33
C ASN A 30 1.92 -12.07 5.88
N TYR A 31 1.07 -11.30 6.58
CA TYR A 31 0.95 -11.38 8.05
C TYR A 31 -0.07 -12.42 8.52
N THR A 32 -0.76 -13.07 7.58
CA THR A 32 -1.83 -14.03 7.87
C THR A 32 -1.35 -15.48 8.02
N PHE A 33 -0.03 -15.70 8.04
CA PHE A 33 0.56 -17.05 8.06
C PHE A 33 0.03 -17.89 9.24
N SER A 34 -0.18 -17.27 10.39
CA SER A 34 -0.79 -17.90 11.57
C SER A 34 -2.16 -18.53 11.30
N ASN A 35 -3.00 -17.95 10.42
CA ASN A 35 -4.35 -18.46 10.15
C ASN A 35 -4.36 -19.83 9.44
N TYR A 36 -3.25 -20.23 8.81
CA TYR A 36 -3.19 -21.47 8.04
C TYR A 36 -1.91 -22.31 8.24
N SER A 37 -0.93 -21.81 9.01
CA SER A 37 0.37 -22.48 9.20
C SER A 37 0.24 -23.83 9.90
N ASP A 38 -0.70 -23.99 10.83
CA ASP A 38 -0.94 -25.26 11.51
C ASP A 38 -1.46 -26.34 10.54
N ALA A 39 -2.31 -25.96 9.59
CA ALA A 39 -2.78 -26.86 8.55
C ALA A 39 -1.65 -27.34 7.64
N ILE A 40 -0.73 -26.45 7.25
CA ILE A 40 0.47 -26.82 6.49
C ILE A 40 1.36 -27.75 7.33
N LYS A 41 1.61 -27.39 8.59
CA LYS A 41 2.45 -28.18 9.51
C LYS A 41 1.95 -29.60 9.62
N THR A 42 0.67 -29.77 9.91
CA THR A 42 0.04 -31.07 10.12
C THR A 42 -0.01 -31.88 8.83
N LEU A 43 -0.41 -31.26 7.71
CA LEU A 43 -0.55 -31.95 6.43
C LEU A 43 0.80 -32.42 5.85
N MET A 44 1.85 -31.62 6.02
CA MET A 44 3.19 -31.92 5.52
C MET A 44 4.07 -32.65 6.56
N ASN A 45 3.52 -32.95 7.74
CA ASN A 45 4.22 -33.58 8.86
C ASN A 45 5.53 -32.87 9.25
N LEU A 46 5.48 -31.54 9.37
CA LEU A 46 6.65 -30.70 9.62
C LEU A 46 6.96 -30.58 11.12
N THR A 47 8.24 -30.54 11.43
CA THR A 47 8.74 -30.06 12.73
C THR A 47 8.47 -28.57 12.90
N GLN A 48 8.51 -28.07 14.14
CA GLN A 48 8.38 -26.63 14.39
C GLN A 48 9.52 -25.83 13.73
N LEU A 49 10.73 -26.39 13.67
CA LEU A 49 11.87 -25.74 13.03
C LEU A 49 11.63 -25.57 11.52
N GLU A 50 11.12 -26.60 10.85
CA GLU A 50 10.78 -26.54 9.42
C GLU A 50 9.65 -25.55 9.15
N LEU A 51 8.60 -25.51 9.98
CA LEU A 51 7.54 -24.52 9.83
C LEU A 51 8.05 -23.08 10.01
N ASN A 52 8.94 -22.87 10.99
CA ASN A 52 9.54 -21.56 11.22
C ASN A 52 10.38 -21.12 10.02
N ASN A 53 11.14 -22.05 9.44
CA ASN A 53 11.92 -21.78 8.24
C ASN A 53 11.04 -21.51 7.00
N LEU A 54 9.88 -22.17 6.88
CA LEU A 54 8.87 -21.82 5.86
C LEU A 54 8.36 -20.38 6.05
N SER A 55 8.09 -19.99 7.28
CA SER A 55 7.68 -18.62 7.58
C SER A 55 8.76 -17.60 7.25
N VAL A 56 10.04 -17.94 7.48
CA VAL A 56 11.18 -17.12 7.06
C VAL A 56 11.26 -17.05 5.54
N ALA A 57 11.05 -18.16 4.81
CA ALA A 57 11.03 -18.16 3.34
C ALA A 57 9.95 -17.22 2.77
N LYS A 58 8.76 -17.23 3.37
CA LYS A 58 7.69 -16.23 3.10
C LYS A 58 8.20 -14.80 3.30
N ASP A 59 8.83 -14.51 4.43
CA ASP A 59 9.31 -13.15 4.74
C ASP A 59 10.52 -12.71 3.90
N ILE A 60 11.36 -13.64 3.45
CA ILE A 60 12.40 -13.38 2.43
C ILE A 60 11.75 -12.90 1.14
N GLY A 61 10.56 -13.40 0.79
CA GLY A 61 9.74 -12.85 -0.28
C GLY A 61 9.59 -11.33 -0.21
N LYS A 62 9.42 -10.77 1.00
CA LYS A 62 9.34 -9.32 1.18
C LYS A 62 10.67 -8.59 0.94
N ALA A 63 11.80 -9.24 1.14
CA ALA A 63 13.11 -8.64 0.87
C ALA A 63 13.34 -8.41 -0.63
N PHE A 64 12.70 -9.22 -1.50
CA PHE A 64 12.71 -8.99 -2.95
C PHE A 64 11.94 -7.73 -3.38
N GLY A 65 11.28 -7.03 -2.46
CA GLY A 65 10.63 -5.74 -2.72
C GLY A 65 11.56 -4.65 -3.27
N LEU A 66 12.88 -4.77 -3.09
CA LEU A 66 13.86 -3.91 -3.76
C LEU A 66 13.71 -3.97 -5.30
N LEU A 67 13.42 -5.16 -5.84
CA LEU A 67 13.20 -5.35 -7.27
C LEU A 67 11.95 -4.63 -7.74
N ALA A 68 10.86 -4.69 -6.97
CA ALA A 68 9.64 -3.94 -7.26
C ALA A 68 9.90 -2.42 -7.25
N GLY A 69 10.70 -1.94 -6.30
CA GLY A 69 11.14 -0.54 -6.23
C GLY A 69 11.90 -0.10 -7.48
N LEU A 70 12.94 -0.85 -7.86
CA LEU A 70 13.73 -0.59 -9.08
C LEU A 70 12.90 -0.69 -10.36
N ALA A 71 11.92 -1.60 -10.39
CA ALA A 71 10.99 -1.74 -11.50
C ALA A 71 10.04 -0.54 -11.60
N SER A 72 9.68 0.10 -10.48
CA SER A 72 8.75 1.25 -10.44
C SER A 72 9.26 2.52 -11.10
N ASP A 73 10.57 2.60 -11.34
CA ASP A 73 11.18 3.70 -12.09
C ASP A 73 11.11 3.49 -13.61
N ARG A 74 10.88 2.25 -14.07
CA ARG A 74 10.94 1.90 -15.51
C ARG A 74 9.63 1.31 -16.06
N LEU A 75 8.82 0.70 -15.22
CA LEU A 75 7.57 0.04 -15.61
C LEU A 75 6.36 0.89 -15.20
N PRO A 76 5.28 0.86 -16.00
CA PRO A 76 4.05 1.55 -15.63
C PRO A 76 3.31 0.81 -14.51
N THR A 77 2.56 1.54 -13.69
CA THR A 77 1.83 1.02 -12.51
C THR A 77 0.99 -0.24 -12.79
N PRO A 78 0.21 -0.33 -13.89
CA PRO A 78 -0.56 -1.53 -14.18
C PRO A 78 0.29 -2.80 -14.29
N VAL A 79 1.48 -2.70 -14.88
CA VAL A 79 2.38 -3.86 -15.08
C VAL A 79 2.90 -4.34 -13.74
N ILE A 80 3.35 -3.43 -12.87
CA ILE A 80 3.84 -3.74 -11.52
C ILE A 80 2.74 -4.39 -10.69
N LEU A 81 1.52 -3.86 -10.78
CA LEU A 81 0.36 -4.40 -10.07
C LEU A 81 -0.04 -5.80 -10.57
N LEU A 82 0.02 -6.03 -11.89
CA LEU A 82 -0.25 -7.34 -12.50
C LEU A 82 0.81 -8.39 -12.10
N ILE A 83 2.08 -8.01 -12.02
CA ILE A 83 3.15 -8.91 -11.53
C ILE A 83 2.79 -9.38 -10.12
N GLY A 84 2.48 -8.45 -9.21
CA GLY A 84 2.06 -8.79 -7.85
C GLY A 84 0.79 -9.65 -7.82
N ALA A 85 -0.21 -9.33 -8.64
CA ALA A 85 -1.46 -10.08 -8.69
C ALA A 85 -1.26 -11.55 -9.14
N ILE A 86 -0.49 -11.76 -10.20
CA ILE A 86 -0.19 -13.10 -10.74
C ILE A 86 0.66 -13.88 -9.74
N GLU A 87 1.67 -13.23 -9.16
CA GLU A 87 2.54 -13.83 -8.16
C GLU A 87 1.75 -14.29 -6.92
N GLY A 88 0.83 -13.46 -6.43
CA GLY A 88 -0.06 -13.80 -5.32
C GLY A 88 -1.03 -14.92 -5.67
N LEU A 89 -1.64 -14.87 -6.87
CA LEU A 89 -2.54 -15.90 -7.36
C LEU A 89 -1.85 -17.27 -7.36
N ILE A 90 -0.65 -17.36 -7.92
CA ILE A 90 0.13 -18.60 -8.00
C ILE A 90 0.62 -19.02 -6.60
N GLY A 91 1.26 -18.11 -5.86
CA GLY A 91 1.85 -18.41 -4.55
C GLY A 91 0.82 -18.94 -3.53
N TYR A 92 -0.29 -18.23 -3.35
CA TYR A 92 -1.35 -18.68 -2.44
C TYR A 92 -2.25 -19.75 -3.05
N GLY A 93 -2.43 -19.76 -4.38
CA GLY A 93 -3.24 -20.75 -5.09
C GLY A 93 -2.65 -22.16 -5.01
N VAL A 94 -1.33 -22.28 -5.11
CA VAL A 94 -0.65 -23.57 -4.93
C VAL A 94 -0.71 -24.03 -3.47
N GLN A 95 -0.52 -23.13 -2.51
CA GLN A 95 -0.71 -23.45 -1.08
C GLN A 95 -2.15 -23.93 -0.83
N TRP A 96 -3.15 -23.28 -1.43
CA TRP A 96 -4.54 -23.72 -1.37
C TRP A 96 -4.72 -25.13 -1.94
N LEU A 97 -4.15 -25.45 -3.12
CA LEU A 97 -4.25 -26.79 -3.71
C LEU A 97 -3.69 -27.87 -2.78
N VAL A 98 -2.57 -27.59 -2.10
CA VAL A 98 -1.98 -28.49 -1.10
C VAL A 98 -2.90 -28.64 0.09
N VAL A 99 -3.28 -27.53 0.75
CA VAL A 99 -4.10 -27.57 1.99
C VAL A 99 -5.51 -28.13 1.76
N SER A 100 -6.07 -27.93 0.56
CA SER A 100 -7.35 -28.53 0.15
C SER A 100 -7.23 -29.98 -0.33
N GLN A 101 -6.02 -30.56 -0.28
CA GLN A 101 -5.70 -31.94 -0.71
C GLN A 101 -6.10 -32.24 -2.16
N LYS A 102 -6.14 -31.22 -3.01
CA LYS A 102 -6.37 -31.38 -4.47
C LYS A 102 -5.13 -31.91 -5.18
N ILE A 103 -3.96 -31.64 -4.61
CA ILE A 103 -2.68 -32.21 -5.01
C ILE A 103 -2.00 -32.84 -3.79
N GLN A 104 -1.03 -33.73 -4.05
CA GLN A 104 -0.18 -34.27 -3.00
C GLN A 104 0.69 -33.16 -2.38
N PRO A 105 1.04 -33.27 -1.08
CA PRO A 105 1.98 -32.35 -0.44
C PRO A 105 3.26 -32.19 -1.27
N LEU A 106 3.62 -30.94 -1.54
CA LEU A 106 4.82 -30.63 -2.32
C LEU A 106 6.09 -30.94 -1.49
N PRO A 107 7.21 -31.27 -2.15
CA PRO A 107 8.51 -31.25 -1.50
C PRO A 107 8.76 -29.92 -0.78
N TYR A 108 9.41 -29.99 0.39
CA TYR A 108 9.64 -28.82 1.26
C TYR A 108 10.18 -27.58 0.54
N TRP A 109 11.18 -27.76 -0.34
CA TRP A 109 11.78 -26.65 -1.09
C TRP A 109 10.81 -25.97 -2.07
N GLN A 110 9.88 -26.71 -2.67
CA GLN A 110 8.86 -26.14 -3.56
C GLN A 110 7.88 -25.31 -2.75
N MET A 111 7.52 -25.79 -1.57
CA MET A 111 6.68 -25.05 -0.64
C MET A 111 7.35 -23.72 -0.22
N CYS A 112 8.67 -23.73 0.04
CA CYS A 112 9.43 -22.49 0.28
C CYS A 112 9.29 -21.48 -0.87
N ILE A 113 9.37 -21.94 -2.13
CA ILE A 113 9.25 -21.06 -3.31
C ILE A 113 7.86 -20.45 -3.38
N PHE A 114 6.79 -21.23 -3.23
CA PHE A 114 5.43 -20.70 -3.32
C PHE A 114 5.05 -19.79 -2.15
N LEU A 115 5.59 -20.04 -0.95
CA LEU A 115 5.47 -19.11 0.19
C LEU A 115 6.22 -17.80 -0.07
N CYS A 116 7.46 -17.89 -0.57
CA CYS A 116 8.27 -16.74 -0.93
C CYS A 116 7.57 -15.90 -2.01
N MET A 117 7.01 -16.56 -3.04
CA MET A 117 6.21 -15.95 -4.10
C MET A 117 4.98 -15.25 -3.54
N GLY A 118 4.21 -15.91 -2.68
CA GLY A 118 3.06 -15.31 -1.99
C GLY A 118 3.46 -14.08 -1.15
N GLY A 119 4.58 -14.14 -0.43
CA GLY A 119 5.10 -13.01 0.34
C GLY A 119 5.61 -11.85 -0.53
N ASN A 120 6.27 -12.15 -1.64
CA ASN A 120 6.79 -11.16 -2.58
C ASN A 120 5.67 -10.40 -3.31
N SER A 121 4.54 -11.06 -3.60
CA SER A 121 3.36 -10.45 -4.22
C SER A 121 2.89 -9.17 -3.50
N THR A 122 2.97 -9.16 -2.16
CA THR A 122 2.66 -8.02 -1.31
C THR A 122 3.52 -6.80 -1.66
N THR A 123 4.81 -7.01 -1.93
CA THR A 123 5.75 -5.91 -2.17
C THR A 123 5.49 -5.23 -3.51
N TRP A 124 5.16 -5.99 -4.55
CA TRP A 124 4.76 -5.47 -5.86
C TRP A 124 3.49 -4.64 -5.75
N MET A 125 2.45 -5.14 -5.08
CA MET A 125 1.20 -4.41 -4.86
C MET A 125 1.44 -3.12 -4.09
N ASN A 126 2.16 -3.19 -2.96
CA ASN A 126 2.47 -2.02 -2.13
C ASN A 126 3.29 -0.97 -2.90
N THR A 127 4.28 -1.41 -3.69
CA THR A 127 5.12 -0.49 -4.45
C THR A 127 4.30 0.22 -5.54
N ALA A 128 3.51 -0.53 -6.32
CA ALA A 128 2.65 0.04 -7.34
C ALA A 128 1.71 1.10 -6.75
N VAL A 129 1.05 0.79 -5.64
CA VAL A 129 0.10 1.70 -4.99
C VAL A 129 0.81 2.92 -4.38
N LEU A 130 1.84 2.70 -3.56
CA LEU A 130 2.47 3.76 -2.79
C LEU A 130 3.21 4.75 -3.69
N VAL A 131 3.99 4.26 -4.66
CA VAL A 131 4.73 5.11 -5.59
C VAL A 131 3.77 5.96 -6.42
N THR A 132 2.74 5.37 -7.00
CA THR A 132 1.75 6.10 -7.79
C THR A 132 0.96 7.12 -6.96
N CYS A 133 0.53 6.76 -5.75
CA CYS A 133 -0.21 7.70 -4.91
C CYS A 133 0.67 8.85 -4.40
N ILE A 134 1.93 8.60 -4.02
CA ILE A 134 2.86 9.65 -3.62
C ILE A 134 3.16 10.59 -4.80
N ARG A 135 3.27 10.06 -6.03
CA ARG A 135 3.42 10.86 -7.25
C ARG A 135 2.17 11.70 -7.53
N ASN A 136 0.97 11.17 -7.30
CA ASN A 136 -0.30 11.88 -7.49
C ASN A 136 -0.57 12.96 -6.43
N PHE A 137 -0.04 12.79 -5.22
CA PHE A 137 -0.29 13.65 -4.06
C PHE A 137 1.02 14.12 -3.41
N ARG A 138 1.90 14.74 -4.20
CA ARG A 138 3.26 15.12 -3.77
C ARG A 138 3.32 16.07 -2.57
N ARG A 139 2.27 16.81 -2.28
CA ARG A 139 2.20 17.78 -1.18
C ARG A 139 1.59 17.18 0.09
N ASN A 140 0.75 16.14 -0.07
CA ASN A 140 0.09 15.40 1.01
C ASN A 140 0.66 13.97 1.14
N ARG A 141 1.99 13.81 1.04
CA ARG A 141 2.65 12.47 1.06
C ARG A 141 2.45 11.74 2.38
N GLY A 142 2.47 12.49 3.50
CA GLY A 142 2.28 11.96 4.85
C GLY A 142 0.93 11.26 5.02
N PRO A 143 -0.20 11.98 4.84
CA PRO A 143 -1.54 11.40 4.97
C PRO A 143 -1.79 10.25 4.01
N VAL A 144 -1.32 10.37 2.76
CA VAL A 144 -1.44 9.33 1.74
C VAL A 144 -0.73 8.04 2.16
N SER A 145 0.53 8.15 2.56
CA SER A 145 1.31 7.01 3.03
C SER A 145 0.71 6.40 4.30
N GLY A 146 0.26 7.25 5.24
CA GLY A 146 -0.36 6.84 6.49
C GLY A 146 -1.64 6.04 6.29
N ILE A 147 -2.58 6.53 5.48
CA ILE A 147 -3.85 5.86 5.17
C ILE A 147 -3.58 4.54 4.43
N LEU A 148 -2.76 4.57 3.38
CA LEU A 148 -2.47 3.39 2.56
C LEU A 148 -1.76 2.30 3.37
N LYS A 149 -0.77 2.65 4.19
CA LYS A 149 -0.11 1.70 5.10
C LYS A 149 -1.03 1.27 6.24
N GLY A 150 -1.94 2.14 6.68
CA GLY A 150 -3.00 1.80 7.61
C GLY A 150 -3.84 0.64 7.09
N TYR A 151 -4.38 0.72 5.87
CA TYR A 151 -5.18 -0.37 5.29
C TYR A 151 -4.39 -1.68 5.11
N VAL A 152 -3.09 -1.62 4.81
CA VAL A 152 -2.22 -2.82 4.88
C VAL A 152 -2.22 -3.41 6.28
N GLY A 153 -2.18 -2.56 7.30
CA GLY A 153 -2.29 -2.97 8.69
C GLY A 153 -3.62 -3.62 9.03
N LEU A 154 -4.74 -3.15 8.50
CA LEU A 154 -6.08 -3.73 8.72
C LEU A 154 -6.36 -4.98 7.89
N SER A 155 -5.68 -5.16 6.77
CA SER A 155 -5.99 -6.24 5.81
C SER A 155 -5.95 -7.65 6.40
N THR A 156 -5.07 -7.90 7.38
CA THR A 156 -5.01 -9.20 8.07
C THR A 156 -6.27 -9.43 8.89
N ALA A 157 -6.70 -8.47 9.72
CA ALA A 157 -7.97 -8.51 10.44
C ALA A 157 -9.17 -8.67 9.48
N ILE A 158 -9.19 -7.91 8.37
CA ILE A 158 -10.25 -8.03 7.36
C ILE A 158 -10.36 -9.47 6.84
N PHE A 159 -9.25 -10.10 6.46
CA PHE A 159 -9.30 -11.50 6.00
C PHE A 159 -9.64 -12.47 7.11
N THR A 160 -9.05 -12.32 8.30
CA THR A 160 -9.30 -13.19 9.45
C THR A 160 -10.77 -13.17 9.84
N ASP A 161 -11.37 -11.99 10.00
CA ASP A 161 -12.74 -11.85 10.46
C ASP A 161 -13.75 -12.30 9.41
N ILE A 162 -13.52 -12.02 8.12
CA ILE A 162 -14.36 -12.53 7.03
C ILE A 162 -14.32 -14.06 7.00
N CYS A 163 -13.15 -14.66 7.21
CA CYS A 163 -13.02 -16.12 7.24
C CYS A 163 -13.69 -16.75 8.45
N SER A 164 -13.50 -16.17 9.63
CA SER A 164 -14.18 -16.62 10.84
C SER A 164 -15.70 -16.53 10.67
N ALA A 165 -16.19 -15.39 10.15
CA ALA A 165 -17.61 -15.12 9.95
C ALA A 165 -18.29 -16.03 8.90
N LEU A 166 -17.66 -16.26 7.74
CA LEU A 166 -18.29 -16.97 6.62
C LEU A 166 -17.88 -18.44 6.51
N PHE A 167 -16.71 -18.78 7.03
CA PHE A 167 -16.03 -20.03 6.72
C PHE A 167 -15.57 -20.81 7.95
N SER A 168 -15.87 -20.32 9.15
CA SER A 168 -15.53 -20.96 10.43
C SER A 168 -14.05 -21.31 10.51
N ASP A 169 -13.20 -20.35 10.13
CA ASP A 169 -11.73 -20.44 10.22
C ASP A 169 -11.11 -21.59 9.43
N ASN A 170 -11.77 -22.00 8.34
CA ASN A 170 -11.24 -23.04 7.46
C ASN A 170 -9.99 -22.57 6.69
N PRO A 171 -8.81 -23.21 6.88
CA PRO A 171 -7.54 -22.75 6.33
C PRO A 171 -7.47 -22.85 4.79
N ALA A 172 -8.15 -23.82 4.18
CA ALA A 172 -8.23 -23.91 2.72
C ALA A 172 -9.08 -22.76 2.15
N LYS A 173 -10.24 -22.46 2.76
CA LYS A 173 -11.08 -21.32 2.34
C LYS A 173 -10.37 -19.98 2.56
N PHE A 174 -9.55 -19.88 3.60
CA PHE A 174 -8.68 -18.74 3.84
C PHE A 174 -7.65 -18.56 2.71
N LEU A 175 -6.93 -19.62 2.33
CA LEU A 175 -5.92 -19.55 1.27
C LEU A 175 -6.49 -19.22 -0.12
N ILE A 176 -7.65 -19.77 -0.49
CA ILE A 176 -8.28 -19.39 -1.77
C ILE A 176 -8.74 -17.93 -1.76
N MET A 177 -9.15 -17.41 -0.59
CA MET A 177 -9.49 -16.00 -0.43
C MET A 177 -8.26 -15.10 -0.65
N LEU A 178 -7.09 -15.47 -0.10
CA LEU A 178 -5.81 -14.79 -0.33
C LEU A 178 -5.30 -14.90 -1.78
N SER A 179 -5.74 -15.90 -2.52
CA SER A 179 -5.36 -16.08 -3.93
C SER A 179 -6.28 -15.28 -4.86
N VAL A 180 -7.59 -15.45 -4.74
CA VAL A 180 -8.57 -14.94 -5.70
C VAL A 180 -8.95 -13.49 -5.44
N ILE A 181 -9.16 -13.08 -4.18
CA ILE A 181 -9.60 -11.71 -3.87
C ILE A 181 -8.52 -10.69 -4.27
N PRO A 182 -7.24 -10.83 -3.85
CA PRO A 182 -6.18 -9.94 -4.31
C PRO A 182 -6.07 -9.86 -5.82
N PHE A 183 -6.16 -11.00 -6.52
CA PHE A 183 -6.11 -11.03 -7.98
C PHE A 183 -7.24 -10.22 -8.62
N ALA A 184 -8.48 -10.41 -8.17
CA ALA A 184 -9.65 -9.71 -8.70
C ALA A 184 -9.61 -8.20 -8.41
N VAL A 185 -9.22 -7.81 -7.20
CA VAL A 185 -9.07 -6.39 -6.81
C VAL A 185 -7.97 -5.72 -7.62
N CYS A 186 -6.82 -6.37 -7.78
CA CYS A 186 -5.72 -5.83 -8.59
C CYS A 186 -6.10 -5.71 -10.07
N LEU A 187 -6.80 -6.69 -10.64
CA LEU A 187 -7.27 -6.64 -12.04
C LEU A 187 -8.22 -5.45 -12.26
N THR A 188 -9.06 -5.14 -11.27
CA THR A 188 -9.94 -3.97 -11.30
C THR A 188 -9.13 -2.68 -11.15
N ALA A 189 -8.18 -2.64 -10.21
CA ALA A 189 -7.36 -1.48 -9.92
C ALA A 189 -6.42 -1.08 -11.07
N VAL A 190 -6.02 -2.02 -11.94
CA VAL A 190 -5.25 -1.75 -13.18
C VAL A 190 -5.90 -0.67 -14.06
N PHE A 191 -7.24 -0.59 -14.08
CA PHE A 191 -7.94 0.39 -14.91
C PHE A 191 -7.95 1.78 -14.30
N PHE A 192 -8.05 1.87 -12.97
CA PHE A 192 -8.30 3.11 -12.23
C PHE A 192 -7.05 3.72 -11.60
N LEU A 193 -6.09 2.90 -11.20
CA LEU A 193 -4.84 3.33 -10.56
C LEU A 193 -3.86 3.81 -11.62
N ARG A 194 -3.93 5.09 -11.96
CA ARG A 194 -3.04 5.75 -12.92
C ARG A 194 -2.39 6.98 -12.30
N GLU A 195 -1.20 7.29 -12.79
CA GLU A 195 -0.58 8.58 -12.51
C GLU A 195 -1.43 9.69 -13.13
N THR A 196 -1.81 10.68 -12.33
CA THR A 196 -2.65 11.81 -12.75
C THR A 196 -1.84 13.11 -12.72
N PRO A 197 -2.01 14.00 -13.73
CA PRO A 197 -1.36 15.30 -13.75
C PRO A 197 -1.72 16.14 -12.51
N GLN A 198 -0.80 16.99 -12.07
CA GLN A 198 -0.97 17.79 -10.85
C GLN A 198 -1.95 18.96 -11.05
N SER A 199 -2.74 19.26 -10.02
CA SER A 199 -3.46 20.53 -9.87
C SER A 199 -2.64 21.47 -8.98
N VAL A 200 -2.32 22.68 -9.46
CA VAL A 200 -1.36 23.61 -8.81
C VAL A 200 -2.04 24.64 -7.89
N SER A 201 -3.32 24.46 -7.54
CA SER A 201 -4.09 25.47 -6.77
C SER A 201 -4.11 25.19 -5.25
N VAL A 202 -3.93 26.26 -4.44
CA VAL A 202 -4.06 26.23 -2.97
C VAL A 202 -5.48 25.82 -2.52
N ALA A 203 -6.50 26.17 -3.30
CA ALA A 203 -7.88 25.73 -3.01
C ALA A 203 -8.05 24.21 -3.16
N ALA A 204 -7.36 23.61 -4.14
CA ALA A 204 -7.34 22.16 -4.34
C ALA A 204 -6.63 21.44 -3.17
N GLU A 205 -5.58 22.03 -2.61
CA GLU A 205 -4.85 21.48 -1.46
C GLU A 205 -5.75 21.37 -0.20
N LYS A 206 -6.53 22.41 0.11
CA LYS A 206 -7.46 22.37 1.26
C LYS A 206 -8.59 21.37 1.06
N GLU A 207 -9.06 21.24 -0.18
CA GLU A 207 -10.07 20.23 -0.54
C GLU A 207 -9.48 18.80 -0.41
N GLU A 208 -8.25 18.56 -0.86
CA GLU A 208 -7.56 17.28 -0.68
C GLU A 208 -7.41 16.89 0.79
N ALA A 209 -6.96 17.83 1.64
CA ALA A 209 -6.81 17.58 3.08
C ALA A 209 -8.14 17.15 3.72
N ARG A 210 -9.26 17.74 3.29
CA ARG A 210 -10.60 17.35 3.76
C ARG A 210 -10.97 15.93 3.34
N TYR A 211 -10.71 15.54 2.09
CA TYR A 211 -10.96 14.16 1.65
C TYR A 211 -10.08 13.15 2.39
N PHE A 212 -8.80 13.46 2.61
CA PHE A 212 -7.92 12.61 3.42
C PHE A 212 -8.41 12.46 4.86
N ALA A 213 -8.91 13.52 5.49
CA ALA A 213 -9.53 13.43 6.80
C ALA A 213 -10.74 12.49 6.80
N ILE A 214 -11.59 12.54 5.76
CA ILE A 214 -12.73 11.62 5.61
C ILE A 214 -12.25 10.17 5.47
N PHE A 215 -11.28 9.89 4.59
CA PHE A 215 -10.73 8.54 4.43
C PHE A 215 -10.10 8.01 5.72
N ASN A 216 -9.43 8.87 6.48
CA ASN A 216 -8.85 8.52 7.76
C ASN A 216 -9.93 8.16 8.80
N VAL A 217 -11.01 8.95 8.88
CA VAL A 217 -12.16 8.64 9.75
C VAL A 217 -12.78 7.30 9.35
N VAL A 218 -13.00 7.04 8.06
CA VAL A 218 -13.52 5.76 7.57
C VAL A 218 -12.60 4.61 7.99
N ALA A 219 -11.28 4.75 7.83
CA ALA A 219 -10.32 3.73 8.21
C ALA A 219 -10.38 3.43 9.72
N VAL A 220 -10.50 4.47 10.56
CA VAL A 220 -10.66 4.31 12.02
C VAL A 220 -11.99 3.62 12.35
N VAL A 221 -13.09 3.97 11.68
CA VAL A 221 -14.39 3.29 11.85
C VAL A 221 -14.29 1.81 11.48
N VAL A 222 -13.62 1.47 10.36
CA VAL A 222 -13.37 0.07 9.97
C VAL A 222 -12.57 -0.65 11.06
N ALA A 223 -11.50 -0.04 11.58
CA ALA A 223 -10.68 -0.63 12.63
C ALA A 223 -11.48 -0.92 13.91
N PHE A 224 -12.27 0.05 14.39
CA PHE A 224 -13.14 -0.15 15.55
C PHE A 224 -14.24 -1.19 15.28
N TYR A 225 -14.76 -1.24 14.06
CA TYR A 225 -15.79 -2.20 13.69
C TYR A 225 -15.28 -3.64 13.72
N LEU A 226 -14.06 -3.89 13.19
CA LEU A 226 -13.37 -5.19 13.30
C LEU A 226 -13.10 -5.53 14.78
N LEU A 227 -12.59 -4.55 15.55
CA LEU A 227 -12.31 -4.73 16.98
C LEU A 227 -13.55 -5.14 17.78
N VAL A 228 -14.71 -4.55 17.48
CA VAL A 228 -15.97 -4.90 18.15
C VAL A 228 -16.38 -6.33 17.83
N TYR A 229 -16.20 -6.78 16.58
CA TYR A 229 -16.51 -8.16 16.20
C TYR A 229 -15.62 -9.18 16.91
N ASP A 230 -14.32 -8.90 17.01
CA ASP A 230 -13.35 -9.70 17.76
C ASP A 230 -13.77 -9.94 19.21
N PHE A 231 -14.29 -8.91 19.89
CA PHE A 231 -14.70 -9.01 21.30
C PHE A 231 -16.10 -9.60 21.51
N ILE A 232 -17.03 -9.33 20.59
CA ILE A 232 -18.39 -9.87 20.73
C ILE A 232 -18.35 -11.38 20.53
N GLY A 233 -17.73 -11.85 19.43
CA GLY A 233 -17.73 -13.26 19.05
C GLY A 233 -19.13 -13.80 18.83
N SER A 234 -19.42 -14.35 17.64
CA SER A 234 -20.76 -14.84 17.35
C SER A 234 -20.73 -16.16 16.59
N THR A 235 -21.39 -17.17 17.15
CA THR A 235 -21.73 -18.42 16.47
C THR A 235 -23.00 -18.31 15.62
N ASN A 236 -23.71 -17.17 15.67
CA ASN A 236 -24.92 -16.98 14.90
C ASN A 236 -24.59 -16.55 13.46
N GLN A 237 -24.88 -17.45 12.51
CA GLN A 237 -24.63 -17.23 11.09
C GLN A 237 -25.29 -15.95 10.54
N VAL A 238 -26.47 -15.56 11.06
CA VAL A 238 -27.15 -14.32 10.62
C VAL A 238 -26.37 -13.09 11.08
N PHE A 239 -25.91 -13.08 12.33
CA PHE A 239 -25.10 -11.98 12.86
C PHE A 239 -23.78 -11.87 12.10
N SER A 240 -23.08 -12.98 11.87
CA SER A 240 -21.82 -13.01 11.12
C SER A 240 -22.00 -12.56 9.66
N LEU A 241 -23.12 -12.91 9.02
CA LEU A 241 -23.44 -12.45 7.67
C LEU A 241 -23.75 -10.95 7.62
N VAL A 242 -24.56 -10.45 8.57
CA VAL A 242 -24.80 -9.00 8.71
C VAL A 242 -23.50 -8.25 8.96
N PHE A 243 -22.61 -8.82 9.80
CA PHE A 243 -21.31 -8.24 10.08
C PHE A 243 -20.50 -8.03 8.80
N VAL A 244 -20.38 -9.08 7.98
CA VAL A 244 -19.62 -9.02 6.72
C VAL A 244 -20.27 -8.04 5.73
N ILE A 245 -21.60 -8.01 5.61
CA ILE A 245 -22.27 -7.05 4.74
C ILE A 245 -21.91 -5.62 5.13
N ILE A 246 -22.00 -5.28 6.42
CA ILE A 246 -21.66 -3.96 6.91
C ILE A 246 -20.16 -3.67 6.69
N LEU A 247 -19.26 -4.64 6.93
CA LEU A 247 -17.83 -4.49 6.65
C LEU A 247 -17.58 -4.14 5.18
N LEU A 248 -18.21 -4.87 4.25
CA LEU A 248 -18.09 -4.62 2.81
C LEU A 248 -18.63 -3.24 2.42
N VAL A 249 -19.73 -2.80 3.03
CA VAL A 249 -20.27 -1.44 2.84
C VAL A 249 -19.28 -0.38 3.36
N LEU A 250 -18.68 -0.60 4.54
CA LEU A 250 -17.68 0.31 5.09
C LEU A 250 -16.43 0.40 4.20
N LEU A 251 -15.95 -0.73 3.67
CA LEU A 251 -14.83 -0.79 2.72
C LEU A 251 -15.17 -0.16 1.36
N ALA A 252 -16.43 -0.16 0.94
CA ALA A 252 -16.90 0.50 -0.27
C ALA A 252 -17.17 2.01 -0.06
N SER A 253 -17.39 2.45 1.18
CA SER A 253 -17.74 3.83 1.52
C SER A 253 -16.76 4.92 1.01
N PRO A 254 -15.43 4.68 0.88
CA PRO A 254 -14.51 5.59 0.21
C PRO A 254 -14.93 6.03 -1.21
N LEU A 255 -15.75 5.25 -1.93
CA LEU A 255 -16.30 5.63 -3.25
C LEU A 255 -17.19 6.88 -3.21
N ALA A 256 -17.72 7.27 -2.05
CA ALA A 256 -18.51 8.48 -1.91
C ALA A 256 -17.71 9.73 -2.34
N ALA A 257 -16.39 9.75 -2.11
CA ALA A 257 -15.52 10.87 -2.49
C ALA A 257 -15.44 11.10 -4.01
N PRO A 258 -15.07 10.12 -4.86
CA PRO A 258 -15.10 10.31 -6.31
C PRO A 258 -16.51 10.56 -6.84
N VAL A 259 -17.55 9.88 -6.32
CA VAL A 259 -18.94 10.10 -6.74
C VAL A 259 -19.38 11.54 -6.48
N TYR A 260 -19.09 12.08 -5.29
CA TYR A 260 -19.38 13.47 -4.97
C TYR A 260 -18.59 14.45 -5.84
N SER A 261 -17.32 14.15 -6.11
CA SER A 261 -16.48 14.96 -7.01
C SER A 261 -17.04 15.00 -8.44
N PHE A 262 -17.42 13.84 -9.00
CA PHE A 262 -18.08 13.77 -10.31
C PHE A 262 -19.41 14.52 -10.33
N TYR A 263 -20.22 14.38 -9.28
CA TYR A 263 -21.49 15.11 -9.15
C TYR A 263 -21.30 16.62 -9.10
N LYS A 264 -20.34 17.11 -8.31
CA LYS A 264 -19.98 18.53 -8.20
C LYS A 264 -19.51 19.07 -9.55
N SER A 265 -18.60 18.38 -10.24
CA SER A 265 -18.14 18.76 -11.57
C SER A 265 -19.27 18.80 -12.59
N TRP A 266 -20.18 17.82 -12.57
CA TRP A 266 -21.34 17.81 -13.46
C TRP A 266 -22.30 18.98 -13.18
N ARG A 267 -22.58 19.29 -11.90
CA ARG A 267 -23.42 20.45 -11.56
C ARG A 267 -22.83 21.77 -12.03
N LEU A 268 -21.53 21.98 -11.81
CA LEU A 268 -20.86 23.23 -12.23
C LEU A 268 -20.95 23.42 -13.74
N VAL A 269 -20.64 22.38 -14.53
CA VAL A 269 -20.74 22.41 -16.00
C VAL A 269 -22.17 22.67 -16.52
N ARG A 270 -23.20 22.25 -15.77
CA ARG A 270 -24.60 22.34 -16.23
C ARG A 270 -25.32 23.62 -15.79
N PHE A 271 -24.90 24.25 -14.69
CA PHE A 271 -25.65 25.34 -14.07
C PHE A 271 -24.91 26.68 -13.98
N GLU A 272 -23.61 26.74 -14.26
CA GLU A 272 -22.90 28.02 -14.46
C GLU A 272 -22.84 28.36 -15.96
N PRO A 273 -23.56 29.41 -16.42
CA PRO A 273 -23.36 29.90 -17.79
C PRO A 273 -21.95 30.49 -17.93
N ASP A 274 -21.41 30.32 -19.12
CA ASP A 274 -20.09 30.62 -19.69
C ASP A 274 -19.55 32.07 -19.45
N VAL A 275 -19.44 32.54 -18.19
CA VAL A 275 -19.05 33.93 -17.87
C VAL A 275 -17.55 34.11 -17.59
N GLU A 276 -16.78 33.05 -17.34
CA GLU A 276 -15.32 33.14 -17.07
C GLU A 276 -14.43 32.55 -18.19
N ARG A 277 -14.88 32.61 -19.45
CA ARG A 277 -14.06 32.23 -20.61
C ARG A 277 -13.16 33.37 -21.13
N ARG A 278 -12.73 34.28 -20.26
CA ARG A 278 -11.73 35.33 -20.59
C ARG A 278 -10.39 34.95 -19.99
N GLU A 279 -9.47 34.64 -20.88
CA GLU A 279 -8.07 34.28 -20.66
C GLU A 279 -7.34 35.29 -19.74
N PRO A 280 -6.50 34.84 -18.78
CA PRO A 280 -5.53 35.69 -18.09
C PRO A 280 -4.27 35.98 -18.91
N LEU A 281 -4.26 35.64 -20.22
CA LEU A 281 -3.06 35.71 -21.06
C LEU A 281 -2.62 37.13 -21.41
N LEU A 282 -3.42 38.16 -21.12
CA LEU A 282 -3.09 39.55 -21.40
C LEU A 282 -2.42 40.32 -20.24
N GLU A 283 -2.36 39.76 -19.02
CA GLU A 283 -1.66 40.43 -17.89
C GLU A 283 -0.21 39.97 -17.72
N GLN A 284 0.18 38.82 -18.29
CA GLN A 284 1.57 38.36 -18.22
C GLN A 284 2.48 38.93 -19.32
N GLU A 285 1.94 39.29 -20.49
CA GLU A 285 2.73 39.95 -21.54
C GLU A 285 3.08 41.40 -21.20
N ALA A 286 2.30 42.07 -20.33
CA ALA A 286 2.57 43.44 -19.89
C ALA A 286 3.76 43.55 -18.92
N ASN A 287 4.09 42.48 -18.18
CA ASN A 287 5.19 42.48 -17.21
C ASN A 287 6.51 41.93 -17.78
N ALA A 288 6.48 41.27 -18.95
CA ALA A 288 7.68 40.73 -19.59
C ALA A 288 8.43 41.76 -20.47
N THR A 289 7.84 42.93 -20.72
CA THR A 289 8.45 43.98 -21.57
C THR A 289 9.24 45.03 -20.80
N ALA A 290 9.28 44.99 -19.46
CA ALA A 290 9.87 46.04 -18.63
C ALA A 290 11.33 45.81 -18.18
N GLU A 291 11.92 44.62 -18.39
CA GLU A 291 13.29 44.32 -17.92
C GLU A 291 14.30 44.05 -19.04
N ARG A 292 14.01 44.51 -20.26
CA ARG A 292 14.97 44.50 -21.37
C ARG A 292 15.42 45.93 -21.64
N ASN A 293 16.41 46.43 -20.89
CA ASN A 293 17.46 47.36 -21.33
C ASN A 293 18.40 47.71 -20.17
N GLU A 294 19.69 47.90 -20.52
CA GLU A 294 20.84 48.32 -19.70
C GLU A 294 21.54 47.16 -18.95
N VAL A 295 22.81 46.79 -19.18
CA VAL A 295 24.01 47.51 -19.66
C VAL A 295 24.96 46.54 -20.36
N ILE A 296 25.51 46.97 -21.50
CA ILE A 296 26.67 46.39 -22.20
C ILE A 296 27.95 46.97 -21.57
N ASN A 297 28.99 46.15 -21.38
CA ASN A 297 30.40 46.57 -21.56
C ASN A 297 31.33 45.36 -21.75
N ASP A 298 32.30 45.56 -22.66
CA ASP A 298 33.08 44.60 -23.44
C ASP A 298 34.35 44.00 -22.77
N GLU A 299 34.60 42.70 -23.08
CA GLU A 299 35.86 41.99 -23.47
C GLU A 299 37.16 41.98 -22.60
N PRO A 300 38.16 41.05 -22.81
CA PRO A 300 38.35 40.00 -23.84
C PRO A 300 38.69 38.56 -23.28
N PRO A 301 38.99 37.53 -24.12
CA PRO A 301 38.83 36.11 -23.79
C PRO A 301 40.13 35.42 -23.32
N VAL A 302 40.04 34.48 -22.37
CA VAL A 302 41.17 33.57 -22.07
C VAL A 302 40.71 32.17 -21.68
N ALA A 303 41.21 31.21 -22.47
CA ALA A 303 41.54 29.81 -22.21
C ALA A 303 40.45 28.82 -21.71
N VAL A 304 40.17 27.88 -22.62
CA VAL A 304 39.79 26.50 -22.32
C VAL A 304 40.91 25.87 -21.50
N GLU A 305 40.67 25.53 -20.23
CA GLU A 305 41.50 24.56 -19.49
C GLU A 305 40.63 23.61 -18.66
N GLU A 306 40.70 22.36 -19.13
CA GLU A 306 40.73 21.09 -18.40
C GLU A 306 39.63 20.69 -17.42
N ALA A 307 39.02 19.56 -17.78
CA ALA A 307 38.19 18.71 -16.95
C ALA A 307 38.93 18.29 -15.66
N GLY A 308 38.72 19.06 -14.59
CA GLY A 308 38.92 18.58 -13.24
C GLY A 308 37.89 17.50 -12.93
N VAL A 309 38.34 16.26 -12.77
CA VAL A 309 37.55 15.17 -12.20
C VAL A 309 37.03 15.65 -10.85
N VAL A 310 35.76 16.07 -10.80
CA VAL A 310 35.06 16.34 -9.54
C VAL A 310 34.99 15.00 -8.83
N GLU A 311 35.90 14.81 -7.88
CA GLU A 311 35.80 13.74 -6.90
C GLU A 311 34.43 13.89 -6.25
N LYS A 312 33.52 12.97 -6.58
CA LYS A 312 32.12 13.03 -6.17
C LYS A 312 32.09 12.93 -4.64
N SER A 313 32.10 14.09 -3.97
CA SER A 313 32.05 14.18 -2.51
C SER A 313 30.86 13.35 -2.02
N ARG A 314 31.06 12.56 -0.96
CA ARG A 314 30.01 11.70 -0.44
C ARG A 314 28.79 12.57 -0.08
N PRO A 315 27.57 12.20 -0.49
CA PRO A 315 26.41 13.03 -0.22
C PRO A 315 26.22 13.18 1.29
N ALA A 316 25.98 14.41 1.74
CA ALA A 316 25.78 14.71 3.15
C ALA A 316 24.45 14.13 3.66
N ILE A 317 24.29 14.01 4.98
CA ILE A 317 23.03 13.58 5.60
C ILE A 317 21.95 14.60 5.20
N GLY A 318 20.92 14.14 4.48
CA GLY A 318 19.83 14.98 3.97
C GLY A 318 19.85 15.23 2.46
N GLU A 319 20.92 14.84 1.75
CA GLU A 319 20.98 14.85 0.29
C GLU A 319 20.47 13.51 -0.30
N ASP A 320 20.12 13.50 -1.59
CA ASP A 320 19.66 12.30 -2.27
C ASP A 320 20.82 11.32 -2.52
N HIS A 321 20.90 10.25 -1.73
CA HIS A 321 21.84 9.14 -1.97
C HIS A 321 21.32 8.18 -3.03
N THR A 322 22.19 7.74 -3.95
CA THR A 322 21.91 6.51 -4.70
C THR A 322 21.92 5.29 -3.75
N ILE A 323 21.25 4.20 -4.12
CA ILE A 323 21.19 2.97 -3.30
C ILE A 323 22.61 2.48 -2.91
N PHE A 324 23.55 2.51 -3.86
CA PHE A 324 24.92 2.09 -3.61
C PHE A 324 25.70 3.06 -2.73
N GLU A 325 25.45 4.37 -2.84
CA GLU A 325 26.04 5.36 -1.94
C GLU A 325 25.48 5.19 -0.51
N ALA A 326 24.17 4.99 -0.37
CA ALA A 326 23.52 4.75 0.93
C ALA A 326 24.08 3.49 1.62
N MET A 327 24.20 2.35 0.91
CA MET A 327 24.74 1.10 1.46
C MET A 327 26.21 1.19 1.91
N ARG A 328 26.96 2.21 1.49
CA ARG A 328 28.34 2.45 1.93
C ARG A 328 28.42 3.31 3.19
N THR A 329 27.30 3.87 3.66
CA THR A 329 27.25 4.69 4.88
C THR A 329 27.02 3.84 6.12
N TRP A 330 27.62 4.25 7.24
CA TRP A 330 27.35 3.61 8.54
C TRP A 330 25.92 3.88 9.01
N ASP A 331 25.37 5.06 8.73
CA ASP A 331 24.00 5.43 9.10
C ASP A 331 22.96 4.47 8.50
N PHE A 332 23.16 4.06 7.24
CA PHE A 332 22.32 3.04 6.62
C PHE A 332 22.35 1.72 7.39
N TRP A 333 23.53 1.20 7.75
CA TRP A 333 23.63 -0.08 8.46
C TRP A 333 23.13 0.01 9.90
N LEU A 334 23.32 1.14 10.57
CA LEU A 334 22.75 1.40 11.91
C LEU A 334 21.21 1.38 11.84
N LEU A 335 20.63 2.08 10.88
CA LEU A 335 19.17 2.07 10.67
C LEU A 335 18.70 0.67 10.24
N PHE A 336 19.37 0.05 9.28
CA PHE A 336 19.01 -1.27 8.76
C PHE A 336 19.01 -2.33 9.87
N VAL A 337 20.07 -2.42 10.67
CA VAL A 337 20.17 -3.39 11.77
C VAL A 337 19.13 -3.08 12.85
N SER A 338 18.94 -1.80 13.21
CA SER A 338 17.91 -1.40 14.17
C SER A 338 16.49 -1.78 13.70
N PHE A 339 16.15 -1.47 12.45
CA PHE A 339 14.87 -1.84 11.84
C PHE A 339 14.73 -3.36 11.70
N LEU A 340 15.79 -4.07 11.33
CA LEU A 340 15.80 -5.54 11.23
C LEU A 340 15.50 -6.18 12.59
N CYS A 341 16.16 -5.72 13.67
CA CYS A 341 15.91 -6.22 15.01
C CYS A 341 14.51 -5.86 15.51
N GLY A 342 14.05 -4.63 15.31
CA GLY A 342 12.72 -4.17 15.76
C GLY A 342 11.57 -4.83 14.99
N VAL A 343 11.59 -4.76 13.65
CA VAL A 343 10.52 -5.33 12.81
C VAL A 343 10.61 -6.85 12.77
N GLY A 344 11.82 -7.42 12.74
CA GLY A 344 12.03 -8.87 12.68
C GLY A 344 11.50 -9.60 13.90
N THR A 345 11.65 -9.04 15.10
CA THR A 345 11.07 -9.62 16.32
C THR A 345 9.54 -9.59 16.29
N GLY A 346 8.93 -8.49 15.84
CA GLY A 346 7.47 -8.41 15.65
C GLY A 346 6.95 -9.41 14.61
N LEU A 347 7.66 -9.57 13.48
CA LEU A 347 7.36 -10.59 12.47
C LEU A 347 7.45 -12.00 13.05
N ALA A 348 8.48 -12.30 13.84
CA ALA A 348 8.64 -13.61 14.46
C ALA A 348 7.45 -13.96 15.38
N VAL A 349 6.98 -13.00 16.18
CA VAL A 349 5.79 -13.19 17.04
C VAL A 349 4.53 -13.43 16.19
N MET A 350 4.28 -12.60 15.16
CA MET A 350 3.11 -12.76 14.28
C MET A 350 3.11 -14.12 13.57
N ASN A 351 4.26 -14.52 13.05
CA ASN A 351 4.42 -15.77 12.32
C ASN A 351 4.19 -17.02 13.18
N ASN A 352 4.52 -16.93 14.48
CA ASN A 352 4.38 -18.03 15.43
C ASN A 352 3.09 -17.95 16.27
N MET A 353 2.21 -16.99 15.99
CA MET A 353 1.04 -16.71 16.84
C MET A 353 0.14 -17.94 17.02
N ALA A 354 -0.06 -18.72 15.96
CA ALA A 354 -0.84 -19.95 16.03
C ALA A 354 -0.23 -20.96 17.01
N GLN A 355 1.08 -21.15 16.95
CA GLN A 355 1.78 -22.11 17.79
C GLN A 355 1.88 -21.62 19.24
N ILE A 356 2.05 -20.32 19.45
CA ILE A 356 2.01 -19.70 20.79
C ILE A 356 0.61 -19.88 21.41
N GLY A 357 -0.45 -19.58 20.66
CA GLY A 357 -1.82 -19.74 21.16
C GLY A 357 -2.17 -21.18 21.50
N LEU A 358 -1.82 -22.13 20.62
CA LEU A 358 -2.00 -23.56 20.88
C LEU A 358 -1.24 -24.04 22.11
N ALA A 359 0.01 -23.58 22.31
CA ALA A 359 0.81 -23.93 23.48
C ALA A 359 0.23 -23.36 24.80
N LEU A 360 -0.50 -22.25 24.72
CA LEU A 360 -1.22 -21.64 25.85
C LEU A 360 -2.63 -22.24 26.06
N GLY A 361 -3.04 -23.21 25.24
CA GLY A 361 -4.34 -23.88 25.33
C GLY A 361 -5.49 -23.19 24.59
N HIS A 362 -5.21 -22.20 23.73
CA HIS A 362 -6.22 -21.59 22.87
C HIS A 362 -6.40 -22.39 21.58
N ALA A 363 -7.63 -22.85 21.32
CA ALA A 363 -7.97 -23.57 20.09
C ALA A 363 -8.13 -22.64 18.88
N ASP A 364 -8.53 -21.39 19.10
CA ASP A 364 -8.66 -20.36 18.08
C ASP A 364 -7.74 -19.18 18.44
N VAL A 365 -6.92 -18.79 17.47
CA VAL A 365 -5.95 -17.69 17.59
C VAL A 365 -6.32 -16.47 16.75
N SER A 366 -7.44 -16.54 16.03
CA SER A 366 -7.87 -15.53 15.07
C SER A 366 -8.02 -14.15 15.72
N ILE A 367 -8.58 -14.10 16.93
CA ILE A 367 -8.67 -12.87 17.73
C ILE A 367 -7.29 -12.23 17.99
N PHE A 368 -6.26 -13.02 18.32
CA PHE A 368 -4.93 -12.48 18.58
C PHE A 368 -4.28 -11.92 17.30
N VAL A 369 -4.48 -12.61 16.18
CA VAL A 369 -3.99 -12.18 14.87
C VAL A 369 -4.67 -10.88 14.43
N SER A 370 -5.99 -10.80 14.60
CA SER A 370 -6.78 -9.61 14.30
C SER A 370 -6.40 -8.42 15.19
N LEU A 371 -6.25 -8.63 16.51
CA LEU A 371 -5.80 -7.58 17.42
C LEU A 371 -4.43 -7.02 17.05
N ILE A 372 -3.45 -7.87 16.73
CA ILE A 372 -2.13 -7.40 16.30
C ILE A 372 -2.22 -6.58 15.01
N SER A 373 -3.10 -6.99 14.09
CA SER A 373 -3.39 -6.26 12.85
C SER A 373 -3.99 -4.87 13.12
N ILE A 374 -5.00 -4.78 13.99
CA ILE A 374 -5.67 -3.52 14.36
C ILE A 374 -4.72 -2.57 15.12
N TRP A 375 -3.94 -3.08 16.07
CA TRP A 375 -2.93 -2.26 16.75
C TRP A 375 -1.80 -1.85 15.80
N GLY A 376 -1.43 -2.72 14.86
CA GLY A 376 -0.52 -2.40 13.76
C GLY A 376 -1.06 -1.33 12.81
N PHE A 377 -2.38 -1.20 12.67
CA PHE A 377 -3.01 -0.08 11.95
C PHE A 377 -2.84 1.24 12.72
N PHE A 378 -3.21 1.28 14.00
CA PHE A 378 -3.08 2.48 14.83
C PHE A 378 -1.63 2.95 14.92
N GLY A 379 -0.66 2.03 15.04
CA GLY A 379 0.76 2.35 15.02
C GLY A 379 1.21 3.00 13.70
N ARG A 380 0.74 2.49 12.55
CA ARG A 380 1.10 3.04 11.22
C ARG A 380 0.48 4.42 10.97
N ILE A 381 -0.77 4.63 11.39
CA ILE A 381 -1.41 5.95 11.28
C ILE A 381 -0.73 6.96 12.22
N SER A 382 -0.53 6.59 13.49
CA SER A 382 0.08 7.48 14.48
C SER A 382 1.49 7.88 14.07
N SER A 383 2.31 6.93 13.60
CA SER A 383 3.64 7.21 13.07
C SER A 383 3.61 8.15 11.87
N GLY A 384 2.64 7.98 10.95
CA GLY A 384 2.46 8.89 9.82
C GLY A 384 2.12 10.32 10.25
N SER A 385 1.18 10.47 11.18
CA SER A 385 0.77 11.79 11.70
C SER A 385 1.88 12.47 12.51
N VAL A 386 2.59 11.72 13.35
CA VAL A 386 3.73 12.24 14.12
C VAL A 386 4.86 12.66 13.20
N SER A 387 5.17 11.85 12.18
CA SER A 387 6.18 12.20 11.17
C SER A 387 5.83 13.50 10.45
N GLU A 388 4.56 13.71 10.11
CA GLU A 388 4.13 14.95 9.45
C GLU A 388 4.18 16.17 10.39
N TYR A 389 3.92 15.99 11.68
CA TYR A 389 4.02 17.06 12.66
C TYR A 389 5.47 17.55 12.84
N PHE A 390 6.45 16.65 12.84
CA PHE A 390 7.87 17.01 13.01
C PHE A 390 8.58 17.45 11.72
N LEU A 391 8.04 17.11 10.54
CA LEU A 391 8.61 17.48 9.24
C LEU A 391 8.00 18.77 8.66
N LYS A 392 6.97 19.33 9.30
CA LYS A 392 6.49 20.70 9.09
C LYS A 392 7.28 21.64 9.99
#